data_AF-A0A965PD98-F1
#
_entry.id   AF-A0A965PD98-F1
#
_cell.length_a   1.000
_cell.length_b   1.000
_cell.length_c   1.000
_cell.angle_alpha   90.00
_cell.angle_beta   90.00
_cell.angle_gamma   90.00
#
_symmetry.space_group_name_H-M   'P 1'
#
loop_
_entity.id
_entity.type
_entity.pdbx_description
1 polymer ?
#
loop_
_entity_poly.entity_id
_entity_poly.type
_entity_poly.pdbx_seq_one_letter_code
_entity_poly.pdbx_strand_id
1 'polypeptide(L)'
;MLYSALGLYGLANMERTIKVEPELGVPITPDVNYYDLRDRAEAMCKSVELLEEHGLEVKITENDREIAGALTQAYAADSEKTSKAATTARMAVMTPESLIKIREYLDEYGRAVVNRAIEIRHTVTNRLLEESKNPDPRIRIRALELLGKVSDVGLFTERSEITVTHQSTDEVRERLREKLQRLIKPSDDGPYVVEDGVDVIDVDEEFGLKPKAEPKTDE
;
A
#
# COMPACT_ATOMS: atom_id res chain seq x y z
N MET A 1 -15.90 67.09 -38.05
CA MET A 1 -14.66 66.66 -37.36
C MET A 1 -15.09 65.62 -36.33
N LEU A 2 -15.02 64.33 -36.68
CA LEU A 2 -13.88 63.43 -36.47
C LEU A 2 -13.86 62.81 -35.05
N TYR A 3 -14.31 61.55 -35.04
CA TYR A 3 -14.00 60.40 -34.17
C TYR A 3 -12.82 60.47 -33.18
N SER A 4 -13.06 59.96 -31.95
CA SER A 4 -12.25 58.94 -31.22
C SER A 4 -12.92 58.64 -29.86
N ALA A 5 -13.63 57.53 -29.63
CA ALA A 5 -13.19 56.13 -29.46
C ALA A 5 -12.30 55.89 -28.22
N LEU A 6 -12.60 54.78 -27.51
CA LEU A 6 -12.00 54.19 -26.30
C LEU A 6 -12.54 54.74 -24.96
N GLY A 7 -13.16 53.97 -24.07
CA GLY A 7 -13.43 52.54 -24.06
C GLY A 7 -14.30 52.21 -22.83
N LEU A 8 -15.54 51.81 -23.08
CA LEU A 8 -16.33 51.03 -22.12
C LEU A 8 -15.68 49.64 -22.03
N TYR A 9 -14.88 49.35 -21.02
CA TYR A 9 -14.59 47.97 -20.59
C TYR A 9 -14.05 48.02 -19.17
N GLY A 10 -14.73 47.35 -18.23
CA GLY A 10 -14.20 47.23 -16.87
C GLY A 10 -15.16 46.83 -15.75
N LEU A 11 -16.43 46.51 -16.02
CA LEU A 11 -17.21 45.70 -15.09
C LEU A 11 -17.10 44.25 -15.56
N ALA A 12 -15.96 43.64 -15.24
CA ALA A 12 -15.77 42.21 -15.39
C ALA A 12 -16.85 41.52 -14.56
N ASN A 13 -17.70 40.74 -15.24
CA ASN A 13 -18.65 39.81 -14.64
C ASN A 13 -17.93 39.00 -13.56
N MET A 14 -18.17 39.37 -12.31
CA MET A 14 -17.92 38.50 -11.18
C MET A 14 -19.04 37.47 -11.24
N GLU A 15 -18.86 36.45 -12.08
CA GLU A 15 -19.66 35.24 -12.05
C GLU A 15 -19.60 34.73 -10.60
N ARG A 16 -20.65 35.04 -9.83
CA ARG A 16 -20.90 34.43 -8.53
C ARG A 16 -21.24 32.98 -8.81
N THR A 17 -20.20 32.18 -9.03
CA THR A 17 -20.29 30.72 -8.97
C THR A 17 -20.69 30.38 -7.55
N ILE A 18 -21.98 30.12 -7.35
CA ILE A 18 -22.48 29.52 -6.12
C ILE A 18 -21.87 28.12 -6.10
N LYS A 19 -20.82 27.93 -5.31
CA LYS A 19 -20.33 26.60 -4.95
C LYS A 19 -21.41 25.96 -4.09
N VAL A 20 -22.31 25.22 -4.73
CA VAL A 20 -23.21 24.32 -4.02
C VAL A 20 -22.36 23.12 -3.63
N GLU A 21 -21.70 23.21 -2.48
CA GLU A 21 -21.18 22.04 -1.80
C GLU A 21 -22.40 21.39 -1.13
N PRO A 22 -22.90 20.23 -1.61
CA PRO A 22 -23.91 19.52 -0.86
C PRO A 22 -23.26 19.17 0.48
N GLU A 23 -23.70 19.82 1.56
CA GLU A 23 -23.35 19.44 2.91
C GLU A 23 -24.06 18.12 3.22
N LEU A 24 -23.57 17.04 2.61
CA LEU A 24 -23.72 15.73 3.20
C LEU A 24 -22.95 15.84 4.51
N GLY A 25 -23.67 15.92 5.64
CA GLY A 25 -23.12 15.88 7.00
C GLY A 25 -22.42 14.55 7.33
N VAL A 26 -21.88 13.88 6.31
CA VAL A 26 -21.08 12.68 6.35
C VAL A 26 -19.64 13.14 6.12
N PRO A 27 -18.74 12.95 7.10
CA PRO A 27 -17.34 13.28 6.91
C PRO A 27 -16.79 12.54 5.68
N ILE A 28 -16.05 13.25 4.82
CA ILE A 28 -15.35 12.62 3.70
C ILE A 28 -14.36 11.64 4.31
N THR A 29 -14.57 10.34 4.05
CA THR A 29 -13.65 9.31 4.51
C THR A 29 -12.28 9.55 3.86
N PRO A 30 -11.18 9.33 4.59
CA PRO A 30 -9.84 9.42 4.01
C PRO A 30 -9.74 8.51 2.78
N ASP A 31 -9.00 8.94 1.76
CA ASP A 31 -8.78 8.17 0.54
C ASP A 31 -7.89 6.95 0.88
N VAL A 32 -8.54 5.83 1.21
CA VAL A 32 -7.88 4.55 1.45
C VAL A 32 -7.73 3.82 0.12
N ASN A 33 -6.49 3.49 -0.23
CA ASN A 33 -6.14 2.81 -1.50
C ASN A 33 -6.88 1.47 -1.68
N TYR A 34 -7.19 0.77 -0.57
CA TYR A 34 -8.05 -0.41 -0.57
C TYR A 34 -8.66 -0.65 0.83
N TYR A 35 -9.76 -1.40 0.87
CA TYR A 35 -10.33 -1.94 2.12
C TYR A 35 -9.88 -3.39 2.31
N ASP A 36 -9.55 -3.76 3.54
CA ASP A 36 -9.24 -5.14 3.89
C ASP A 36 -10.44 -6.07 3.61
N LEU A 37 -10.14 -7.30 3.21
CA LEU A 37 -11.18 -8.29 2.90
C LEU A 37 -12.09 -8.55 4.11
N ARG A 38 -11.56 -8.55 5.34
CA ARG A 38 -12.32 -8.83 6.56
C ARG A 38 -13.34 -7.74 6.83
N ASP A 39 -12.91 -6.48 6.79
CA ASP A 39 -13.80 -5.32 7.00
C ASP A 39 -14.89 -5.28 5.92
N ARG A 40 -14.53 -5.63 4.68
CA ARG A 40 -15.48 -5.74 3.57
C ARG A 40 -16.48 -6.87 3.78
N ALA A 41 -16.02 -8.05 4.20
CA ALA A 41 -16.88 -9.20 4.50
C ALA A 41 -17.86 -8.88 5.64
N GLU A 42 -17.42 -8.16 6.67
CA GLU A 42 -18.29 -7.69 7.76
C GLU A 42 -19.39 -6.75 7.24
N ALA A 43 -19.03 -5.74 6.45
CA ALA A 43 -19.99 -4.80 5.87
C ALA A 43 -21.02 -5.49 4.94
N MET A 44 -20.55 -6.49 4.17
CA MET A 44 -21.44 -7.29 3.33
C MET A 44 -22.37 -8.19 4.13
N CYS A 45 -21.87 -8.84 5.19
CA CYS A 45 -22.73 -9.66 6.04
C CYS A 45 -23.82 -8.82 6.71
N LYS A 46 -23.53 -7.59 7.16
CA LYS A 46 -24.56 -6.67 7.67
C LYS A 46 -25.63 -6.35 6.62
N SER A 47 -25.22 -6.22 5.36
CA SER A 47 -26.16 -6.04 4.24
C SER A 47 -27.02 -7.30 4.03
N VAL A 48 -26.43 -8.49 4.15
CA VAL A 48 -27.16 -9.76 4.06
C VAL A 48 -28.14 -9.92 5.22
N GLU A 49 -27.72 -9.62 6.45
CA GLU A 49 -28.58 -9.62 7.66
C GLU A 49 -29.81 -8.72 7.43
N LEU A 50 -29.63 -7.52 6.87
CA LEU A 50 -30.75 -6.64 6.52
C LEU A 50 -31.67 -7.26 5.46
N LEU A 51 -31.14 -7.97 4.47
CA LEU A 51 -31.95 -8.62 3.43
C LEU A 51 -32.70 -9.84 3.97
N GLU A 52 -32.12 -10.59 4.91
CA GLU A 52 -32.77 -11.69 5.62
C GLU A 52 -34.01 -11.20 6.38
N GLU A 53 -33.90 -10.06 7.09
CA GLU A 53 -35.04 -9.42 7.77
C GLU A 53 -36.19 -9.09 6.80
N HIS A 54 -35.87 -8.84 5.53
CA HIS A 54 -36.83 -8.51 4.48
C HIS A 54 -37.25 -9.71 3.62
N GLY A 55 -36.92 -10.94 4.04
CA GLY A 55 -37.43 -12.18 3.45
C GLY A 55 -36.48 -12.91 2.51
N LEU A 56 -35.18 -12.65 2.56
CA LEU A 56 -34.17 -13.47 1.89
C LEU A 56 -34.04 -14.84 2.61
N GLU A 57 -34.32 -15.94 1.91
CA GLU A 57 -34.02 -17.28 2.41
C GLU A 57 -32.58 -17.68 2.06
N VAL A 58 -31.75 -17.86 3.08
CA VAL A 58 -30.35 -18.27 2.91
C VAL A 58 -30.20 -19.77 3.10
N LYS A 59 -29.75 -20.49 2.07
CA LYS A 59 -29.48 -21.93 2.12
C LYS A 59 -28.06 -22.22 1.65
N ILE A 60 -27.16 -22.45 2.60
CA ILE A 60 -25.74 -22.68 2.34
C ILE A 60 -25.54 -23.99 1.56
N THR A 61 -24.92 -23.90 0.39
CA THR A 61 -24.56 -25.05 -0.45
C THR A 61 -23.09 -25.48 -0.22
N GLU A 62 -22.68 -26.61 -0.81
CA GLU A 62 -21.27 -27.03 -0.78
C GLU A 62 -20.36 -26.06 -1.57
N ASN A 63 -20.84 -25.59 -2.72
CA ASN A 63 -20.10 -24.68 -3.59
C ASN A 63 -19.75 -23.36 -2.87
N ASP A 64 -20.64 -22.86 -2.01
CA ASP A 64 -20.39 -21.65 -1.22
C ASP A 64 -19.23 -21.86 -0.22
N ARG A 65 -19.12 -23.07 0.35
CA ARG A 65 -18.03 -23.42 1.26
C ARG A 65 -16.70 -23.54 0.52
N GLU A 66 -16.70 -24.10 -0.68
CA GLU A 66 -15.50 -24.17 -1.52
C GLU A 66 -14.99 -22.78 -1.92
N ILE A 67 -15.89 -21.88 -2.34
CA ILE A 67 -15.55 -20.49 -2.69
C ILE A 67 -14.97 -19.76 -1.46
N ALA A 68 -15.66 -19.87 -0.32
CA ALA A 68 -15.21 -19.25 0.92
C ALA A 68 -13.84 -19.79 1.39
N GLY A 69 -13.64 -21.10 1.28
CA GLY A 69 -12.38 -21.76 1.62
C GLY A 69 -11.23 -21.30 0.72
N ALA A 70 -11.45 -21.27 -0.60
CA ALA A 70 -10.45 -20.82 -1.57
C ALA A 70 -10.05 -19.35 -1.33
N LEU A 71 -11.02 -18.47 -1.07
CA LEU A 71 -10.75 -17.05 -0.80
C LEU A 71 -10.00 -16.87 0.52
N THR A 72 -10.40 -17.60 1.57
CA THR A 72 -9.72 -17.55 2.88
C THR A 72 -8.29 -18.07 2.78
N GLN A 73 -8.06 -19.13 1.99
CA GLN A 73 -6.72 -19.65 1.75
C GLN A 73 -5.84 -18.64 1.00
N ALA A 74 -6.39 -17.95 -0.01
CA ALA A 74 -5.69 -16.87 -0.71
C ALA A 74 -5.36 -15.70 0.24
N TYR A 75 -6.30 -15.33 1.10
CA TYR A 75 -6.10 -14.30 2.12
C TYR A 75 -5.02 -14.70 3.15
N ALA A 76 -4.98 -15.97 3.56
CA ALA A 76 -3.97 -16.50 4.45
C ALA A 76 -2.56 -16.54 3.82
N ALA A 77 -2.48 -16.68 2.50
CA ALA A 77 -1.22 -16.63 1.77
C ALA A 77 -0.70 -15.20 1.57
N ASP A 78 -1.59 -14.27 1.21
CA ASP A 78 -1.26 -12.86 1.02
C ASP A 78 -2.51 -11.99 1.27
N SER A 79 -2.57 -11.36 2.45
CA SER A 79 -3.72 -10.56 2.88
C SER A 79 -3.87 -9.27 2.06
N GLU A 80 -2.77 -8.61 1.70
CA GLU A 80 -2.77 -7.34 0.99
C GLU A 80 -3.18 -7.52 -0.48
N LYS A 81 -2.57 -8.49 -1.17
CA LYS A 81 -2.92 -8.79 -2.57
C LYS A 81 -4.36 -9.23 -2.71
N THR A 82 -4.84 -10.07 -1.79
CA THR A 82 -6.21 -10.57 -1.81
C THR A 82 -7.22 -9.45 -1.54
N SER A 83 -6.93 -8.56 -0.57
CA SER A 83 -7.78 -7.42 -0.24
C SER A 83 -7.90 -6.39 -1.37
N LYS A 84 -6.79 -6.16 -2.12
CA LYS A 84 -6.78 -5.33 -3.33
C LYS A 84 -7.55 -5.99 -4.47
N ALA A 85 -7.42 -7.31 -4.64
CA ALA A 85 -8.09 -8.07 -5.69
C ALA A 85 -9.61 -8.21 -5.47
N ALA A 86 -10.06 -8.20 -4.21
CA ALA A 86 -11.45 -8.36 -3.78
C ALA A 86 -12.29 -7.07 -3.94
N THR A 87 -12.25 -6.44 -5.11
CA THR A 87 -12.98 -5.19 -5.37
C THR A 87 -14.49 -5.34 -5.19
N THR A 88 -15.20 -4.25 -4.91
CA THR A 88 -16.67 -4.24 -4.73
C THR A 88 -17.40 -4.92 -5.88
N ALA A 89 -16.97 -4.68 -7.13
CA ALA A 89 -17.56 -5.31 -8.31
C ALA A 89 -17.41 -6.83 -8.33
N ARG A 90 -16.28 -7.37 -7.85
CA ARG A 90 -16.03 -8.82 -7.81
C ARG A 90 -16.78 -9.50 -6.67
N MET A 91 -16.85 -8.85 -5.51
CA MET A 91 -17.57 -9.38 -4.36
C MET A 91 -19.09 -9.33 -4.56
N ALA A 92 -19.61 -8.35 -5.30
CA ALA A 92 -21.03 -8.24 -5.62
C ALA A 92 -21.58 -9.38 -6.50
N VAL A 93 -20.72 -10.13 -7.18
CA VAL A 93 -21.11 -11.30 -7.98
C VAL A 93 -21.28 -12.55 -7.10
N MET A 94 -20.76 -12.53 -5.88
CA MET A 94 -20.86 -13.66 -4.95
C MET A 94 -22.27 -13.77 -4.36
N THR A 95 -22.66 -15.00 -4.02
CA THR A 95 -23.92 -15.29 -3.35
C THR A 95 -23.88 -14.81 -1.89
N PRO A 96 -25.01 -14.32 -1.33
CA PRO A 96 -25.10 -13.95 0.09
C PRO A 96 -24.59 -15.04 1.04
N GLU A 97 -24.86 -16.30 0.73
CA GLU A 97 -24.44 -17.50 1.44
C GLU A 97 -22.91 -17.62 1.51
N SER A 98 -22.24 -17.42 0.36
CA SER A 98 -20.77 -17.43 0.27
C SER A 98 -20.17 -16.31 1.11
N LEU A 99 -20.79 -15.12 1.13
CA LEU A 99 -20.30 -13.97 1.90
C LEU A 99 -20.34 -14.22 3.41
N ILE A 100 -21.41 -14.85 3.91
CA ILE A 100 -21.51 -15.29 5.31
C ILE A 100 -20.38 -16.27 5.65
N LYS A 101 -20.14 -17.27 4.79
CA LYS A 101 -19.09 -18.27 5.02
C LYS A 101 -17.69 -17.68 4.96
N ILE A 102 -17.44 -16.73 4.06
CA ILE A 102 -16.17 -15.99 4.00
C ILE A 102 -15.91 -15.30 5.33
N ARG A 103 -16.88 -14.58 5.91
CA ARG A 103 -16.72 -13.93 7.21
C ARG A 103 -16.41 -14.94 8.31
N GLU A 104 -17.16 -16.03 8.40
CA GLU A 104 -16.95 -17.09 9.40
C GLU A 104 -15.53 -17.65 9.33
N TYR A 105 -15.06 -18.01 8.14
CA TYR A 105 -13.72 -18.55 7.96
C TYR A 105 -12.61 -17.52 8.24
N LEU A 106 -12.81 -16.26 7.87
CA LEU A 106 -11.86 -15.19 8.20
C LEU A 106 -11.77 -14.95 9.72
N ASP A 107 -12.89 -15.01 10.44
CA ASP A 107 -12.93 -14.87 11.90
C ASP A 107 -12.28 -16.08 12.61
N GLU A 108 -12.54 -17.30 12.13
CA GLU A 108 -11.88 -18.52 12.63
C GLU A 108 -10.37 -18.46 12.41
N TYR A 109 -9.93 -18.06 11.20
CA TYR A 109 -8.53 -17.88 10.89
C TYR A 109 -7.88 -16.83 11.79
N GLY A 110 -8.52 -15.68 11.98
CA GLY A 110 -8.03 -14.62 12.88
C GLY A 110 -7.83 -15.12 14.31
N ARG A 111 -8.78 -15.87 14.86
CA ARG A 111 -8.65 -16.51 16.19
C ARG A 111 -7.51 -17.51 16.22
N ALA A 112 -7.36 -18.34 15.20
CA ALA A 112 -6.29 -19.33 15.11
C ALA A 112 -4.89 -18.68 15.07
N VAL A 113 -4.73 -17.57 14.35
CA VAL A 113 -3.46 -16.82 14.30
C VAL A 113 -3.10 -16.26 15.67
N VAL A 114 -4.06 -15.64 16.37
CA VAL A 114 -3.84 -15.09 17.72
C VAL A 114 -3.48 -16.19 18.71
N ASN A 115 -4.20 -17.31 18.70
CA ASN A 115 -3.93 -18.44 19.59
C ASN A 115 -2.54 -19.02 19.37
N ARG A 116 -2.12 -19.21 18.12
CA ARG A 116 -0.75 -19.65 17.77
C ARG A 116 0.30 -18.67 18.29
N ALA A 117 0.06 -17.37 18.19
CA ALA A 117 0.98 -16.36 18.71
C ALA A 117 1.12 -16.44 20.25
N ILE A 118 0.02 -16.68 20.97
CA ILE A 118 0.03 -16.91 22.42
C ILE A 118 0.80 -18.19 22.78
N GLU A 119 0.56 -19.28 22.05
CA GLU A 119 1.27 -20.55 22.25
C GLU A 119 2.78 -20.40 22.02
N ILE A 120 3.19 -19.69 20.96
CA ILE A 120 4.60 -19.37 20.71
C ILE A 120 5.18 -18.56 21.87
N ARG A 121 4.47 -17.53 22.34
CA ARG A 121 4.91 -16.73 23.50
C ARG A 121 5.12 -17.59 24.74
N HIS A 122 4.18 -18.49 25.05
CA HIS A 122 4.33 -19.43 26.18
C HIS A 122 5.53 -20.35 25.99
N THR A 123 5.68 -20.92 24.79
CA THR A 123 6.80 -21.82 24.47
C THR A 123 8.15 -21.11 24.63
N VAL A 124 8.28 -19.89 24.11
CA VAL A 124 9.50 -19.08 24.24
C VAL A 124 9.74 -18.71 25.70
N THR A 125 8.72 -18.32 26.45
CA THR A 125 8.84 -17.97 27.88
C THR A 125 9.31 -19.16 28.70
N ASN A 126 8.70 -20.33 28.50
CA ASN A 126 9.11 -21.57 29.16
C ASN A 126 10.54 -21.93 28.80
N ARG A 127 10.92 -21.78 27.52
CA ARG A 127 12.29 -22.06 27.09
C ARG A 127 13.32 -21.10 27.70
N LEU A 128 13.02 -19.80 27.74
CA LEU A 128 13.89 -18.80 28.40
C LEU A 128 14.01 -19.07 29.90
N LEU A 129 12.93 -19.51 30.55
CA LEU A 129 12.95 -19.89 31.95
C LEU A 129 13.90 -21.08 32.20
N GLU A 130 13.92 -22.08 31.32
CA GLU A 130 14.90 -23.18 31.39
C GLU A 130 16.33 -22.69 31.20
N GLU A 131 16.60 -21.87 30.17
CA GLU A 131 17.93 -21.33 29.89
C GLU A 131 18.45 -20.39 30.98
N SER A 132 17.56 -19.75 31.75
CA SER A 132 17.94 -18.96 32.93
C SER A 132 18.60 -19.80 34.05
N LYS A 133 18.44 -21.13 34.02
CA LYS A 133 19.08 -22.06 34.96
C LYS A 133 20.35 -22.70 34.40
N ASN A 134 20.77 -22.31 33.19
CA ASN A 134 21.98 -22.82 32.55
C ASN A 134 23.23 -22.51 33.42
N PRO A 135 24.19 -23.44 33.56
CA PRO A 135 25.42 -23.20 34.31
C PRO A 135 26.24 -22.00 33.79
N ASP A 136 26.25 -21.75 32.48
CA ASP A 136 26.96 -20.60 31.89
C ASP A 136 26.31 -19.27 32.31
N PRO A 137 27.04 -18.39 33.04
CA PRO A 137 26.53 -17.07 33.43
C PRO A 137 26.10 -16.18 32.27
N ARG A 138 26.73 -16.31 31.10
CA ARG A 138 26.42 -15.47 29.93
C ARG A 138 25.03 -15.78 29.38
N ILE A 139 24.73 -17.06 29.23
CA ILE A 139 23.42 -17.54 28.74
C ILE A 139 22.32 -17.17 29.75
N ARG A 140 22.59 -17.39 31.04
CA ARG A 140 21.66 -17.08 32.13
C ARG A 140 21.27 -15.61 32.19
N ILE A 141 22.24 -14.70 32.17
CA ILE A 141 21.98 -13.24 32.21
C ILE A 141 21.18 -12.83 30.98
N ARG A 142 21.54 -13.34 29.80
CA ARG A 142 20.83 -13.01 28.56
C ARG A 142 19.38 -13.51 28.57
N ALA A 143 19.14 -14.72 29.07
CA ALA A 143 17.79 -15.26 29.21
C ALA A 143 16.94 -14.40 30.17
N LEU A 144 17.49 -13.99 31.31
CA LEU A 144 16.80 -13.12 32.27
C LEU A 144 16.51 -11.72 31.71
N GLU A 145 17.45 -11.14 30.95
CA GLU A 145 17.24 -9.87 30.24
C GLU A 145 16.09 -9.98 29.23
N LEU A 146 16.12 -11.00 28.36
CA LEU A 146 15.09 -11.23 27.35
C LEU A 146 13.72 -11.52 27.98
N LEU A 147 13.68 -12.27 29.08
CA LEU A 147 12.45 -12.52 29.83
C LEU A 147 11.85 -11.22 30.36
N GLY A 148 12.67 -10.32 30.91
CA GLY A 148 12.19 -9.02 31.41
C GLY A 148 11.80 -8.02 30.31
N LYS A 149 12.26 -8.23 29.06
CA LYS A 149 11.83 -7.46 27.87
C LYS A 149 10.49 -7.95 27.31
N VAL A 150 10.27 -9.27 27.30
CA VAL A 150 9.06 -9.90 26.72
C VAL A 150 7.91 -9.97 27.73
N SER A 151 8.20 -10.01 29.03
CA SER A 151 7.19 -10.10 30.09
C SER A 151 6.47 -8.77 30.34
N ASP A 152 5.19 -8.85 30.71
CA ASP A 152 4.28 -7.72 30.99
C ASP A 152 4.79 -6.75 32.09
N VAL A 153 5.83 -7.14 32.84
CA VAL A 153 6.45 -6.34 33.90
C VAL A 153 7.35 -5.23 33.33
N GLY A 154 7.78 -5.33 32.06
CA GLY A 154 8.40 -4.24 31.31
C GLY A 154 9.67 -3.63 31.91
N LEU A 155 10.39 -4.38 32.76
CA LEU A 155 11.52 -3.84 33.55
C LEU A 155 12.72 -3.41 32.69
N PHE A 156 12.78 -3.85 31.43
CA PHE A 156 13.85 -3.54 30.48
C PHE A 156 13.32 -3.05 29.12
N THR A 157 12.13 -2.44 29.08
CA THR A 157 11.60 -1.87 27.82
C THR A 157 12.50 -0.73 27.34
N GLU A 158 13.09 -0.89 26.17
CA GLU A 158 13.82 0.18 25.48
C GLU A 158 12.79 1.18 24.95
N ARG A 159 12.73 2.38 25.55
CA ARG A 159 11.83 3.45 25.10
C ARG A 159 12.36 4.03 23.80
N SER A 160 11.77 3.66 22.66
CA SER A 160 12.04 4.32 21.39
C SER A 160 11.22 5.60 21.29
N GLU A 161 11.86 6.75 21.51
CA GLU A 161 11.23 8.06 21.27
C GLU A 161 11.26 8.36 19.77
N ILE A 162 10.16 8.05 19.07
CA ILE A 162 9.98 8.44 17.66
C ILE A 162 9.58 9.91 17.64
N THR A 163 10.55 10.79 17.40
CA THR A 163 10.26 12.20 17.16
C THR A 163 9.71 12.36 15.75
N VAL A 164 8.39 12.52 15.62
CA VAL A 164 7.74 12.87 14.36
C VAL A 164 8.04 14.34 14.06
N THR A 165 9.08 14.60 13.28
CA THR A 165 9.38 15.95 12.79
C THR A 165 8.42 16.28 11.65
N HIS A 166 7.46 17.17 11.90
CA HIS A 166 6.71 17.82 10.83
C HIS A 166 7.65 18.77 10.09
N GLN A 167 8.21 18.31 8.97
CA GLN A 167 8.98 19.19 8.09
C GLN A 167 8.00 20.17 7.44
N SER A 168 8.34 21.45 7.48
CA SER A 168 7.62 22.46 6.71
C SER A 168 7.73 22.13 5.22
N THR A 169 6.71 22.51 4.42
CA THR A 169 6.70 22.25 2.97
C THR A 169 7.93 22.82 2.25
N ASP A 170 8.52 23.88 2.80
CA ASP A 170 9.69 24.55 2.25
C ASP A 170 10.97 23.74 2.49
N GLU A 171 11.15 23.13 3.67
CA GLU A 171 12.28 22.23 3.96
C GLU A 171 12.28 20.97 3.08
N VAL A 172 11.09 20.41 2.83
CA VAL A 172 10.94 19.25 1.94
C VAL A 172 11.33 19.62 0.50
N ARG A 173 10.95 20.81 0.04
CA ARG A 173 11.28 21.32 -1.28
C ARG A 173 12.79 21.57 -1.45
N GLU A 174 13.43 22.12 -0.43
CA GLU A 174 14.88 22.36 -0.41
C GLU A 174 15.67 21.04 -0.52
N ARG A 175 15.29 20.03 0.28
CA ARG A 175 15.90 18.69 0.25
C ARG A 175 15.65 17.95 -1.06
N LEU A 176 14.46 18.11 -1.65
CA LEU A 176 14.16 17.51 -2.94
C LEU A 176 15.02 18.14 -4.05
N ARG A 177 15.20 19.47 -4.03
CA ARG A 177 16.11 20.15 -4.95
C ARG A 177 17.54 19.70 -4.77
N GLU A 178 18.01 19.57 -3.54
CA GLU A 178 19.37 19.08 -3.25
C GLU A 178 19.58 17.66 -3.78
N LYS A 179 18.63 16.75 -3.56
CA LYS A 179 18.68 15.38 -4.09
C LYS A 179 18.63 15.33 -5.62
N LEU A 180 17.76 16.13 -6.25
CA LEU A 180 17.69 16.22 -7.70
C LEU A 180 18.97 16.80 -8.30
N GLN A 181 19.57 17.81 -7.68
CA GLN A 181 20.85 18.37 -8.13
C GLN A 181 21.99 17.36 -8.01
N ARG A 182 21.99 16.49 -6.99
CA ARG A 182 22.94 15.38 -6.89
C ARG A 182 22.77 14.31 -7.97
N LEU A 183 21.54 14.11 -8.47
CA LEU A 183 21.25 13.16 -9.56
C LEU A 183 21.48 13.75 -10.96
N ILE A 184 21.30 15.06 -11.11
CA ILE A 184 21.48 15.78 -12.39
C ILE A 184 22.94 16.14 -12.62
N LYS A 185 23.75 16.29 -11.58
CA LYS A 185 25.20 16.33 -11.76
C LYS A 185 25.65 14.91 -12.13
N PRO A 186 26.10 14.64 -13.37
CA PRO A 186 26.90 13.46 -13.59
C PRO A 186 28.06 13.54 -12.60
N SER A 187 28.24 12.49 -11.82
CA SER A 187 29.43 12.30 -11.01
C SER A 187 30.63 12.55 -11.91
N ASP A 188 31.38 13.62 -11.62
CA ASP A 188 32.65 13.99 -12.26
C ASP A 188 33.77 13.04 -11.77
N ASP A 189 33.40 11.78 -11.53
CA ASP A 189 34.23 10.73 -10.95
C ASP A 189 34.86 9.92 -12.09
N GLY A 190 35.72 10.59 -12.87
CA GLY A 190 36.75 9.97 -13.70
C GLY A 190 36.30 9.06 -14.86
N PRO A 191 37.19 8.78 -15.82
CA PRO A 191 36.87 7.88 -16.91
C PRO A 191 36.74 6.45 -16.36
N TYR A 192 35.56 5.87 -16.49
CA TYR A 192 35.41 4.42 -16.46
C TYR A 192 36.30 3.86 -17.59
N VAL A 193 37.40 3.22 -17.20
CA VAL A 193 38.20 2.40 -18.10
C VAL A 193 37.33 1.19 -18.45
N VAL A 194 36.83 1.18 -19.69
CA VAL A 194 36.23 0.00 -20.29
C VAL A 194 37.41 -0.82 -20.85
N GLU A 195 37.77 -1.90 -20.17
CA GLU A 195 38.69 -2.90 -20.72
C GLU A 195 37.97 -3.70 -21.83
N ASP A 196 38.62 -3.68 -23.00
CA ASP A 196 38.66 -4.68 -24.07
C ASP A 196 37.36 -5.29 -24.63
N GLY A 197 37.05 -4.88 -25.88
CA GLY A 197 36.70 -5.83 -26.92
C GLY A 197 35.23 -5.93 -27.31
N VAL A 198 34.64 -4.84 -27.80
CA VAL A 198 33.51 -4.92 -28.77
C VAL A 198 33.67 -3.77 -29.76
N ASP A 199 33.73 -4.12 -31.05
CA ASP A 199 33.78 -3.16 -32.15
C ASP A 199 32.63 -2.16 -32.02
N VAL A 200 32.94 -0.88 -32.22
CA VAL A 200 31.91 0.17 -32.26
C VAL A 200 31.02 -0.12 -33.47
N ILE A 201 29.84 -0.68 -33.23
CA ILE A 201 28.85 -0.94 -34.28
C ILE A 201 28.32 0.43 -34.73
N ASP A 202 28.62 0.79 -35.97
CA ASP A 202 28.04 1.96 -36.62
C ASP A 202 26.55 1.67 -36.90
N VAL A 203 25.69 2.18 -36.01
CA VAL A 203 24.24 1.98 -36.03
C VAL A 203 23.61 2.54 -37.31
N ASP A 204 24.24 3.52 -37.96
CA ASP A 204 23.72 4.16 -39.17
C ASP A 204 24.00 3.33 -40.44
N GLU A 205 25.08 2.54 -40.45
CA GLU A 205 25.41 1.64 -41.56
C GLU A 205 24.50 0.39 -41.58
N GLU A 206 24.15 -0.18 -40.42
CA GLU A 206 23.19 -1.29 -40.33
C GLU A 206 21.75 -0.89 -40.69
N PHE A 207 21.37 0.37 -40.46
CA PHE A 207 20.01 0.85 -40.74
C PHE A 207 19.79 1.37 -42.18
N GLY A 208 20.82 1.37 -43.04
CA GLY A 208 20.66 1.62 -44.48
C GLY A 208 20.23 3.04 -44.86
N LEU A 209 20.44 4.03 -43.99
CA LEU A 209 20.02 5.42 -44.20
C LEU A 209 21.13 6.24 -44.87
N LYS A 210 21.50 5.93 -46.11
CA LYS A 210 22.26 6.90 -46.94
C LYS A 210 21.27 7.78 -47.71
N PRO A 211 21.37 9.12 -47.61
CA PRO A 211 20.61 10.01 -48.47
C PRO A 211 21.05 9.82 -49.93
N LYS A 212 20.06 9.68 -50.81
CA LYS A 212 20.25 9.50 -52.25
C LYS A 212 20.95 10.74 -52.83
N ALA A 213 22.10 10.55 -53.46
CA ALA A 213 22.81 11.63 -54.16
C ALA A 213 21.94 12.15 -55.31
N GLU A 214 21.62 13.45 -55.30
CA GLU A 214 21.02 14.14 -56.44
C GLU A 214 22.12 14.54 -57.45
N PRO A 215 21.83 14.49 -58.76
CA PRO A 215 22.84 14.68 -59.80
C PRO A 215 23.30 16.15 -59.90
N LYS A 216 24.61 16.31 -60.12
CA LYS A 216 25.24 17.60 -60.46
C LYS A 216 24.56 18.19 -61.70
N THR A 217 24.20 19.46 -61.63
CA THR A 217 24.00 20.30 -62.81
C THR A 217 25.14 21.29 -62.81
N ASP A 218 26.07 21.13 -63.75
CA ASP A 218 27.13 22.08 -64.05
C ASP A 218 26.53 23.19 -64.94
N GLU A 219 26.92 24.44 -64.63
CA GLU A 219 26.76 25.72 -65.37
C GLU A 219 25.36 26.33 -65.56
#